data_AF-J3N7L8-F1
#
_entry.id   AF-J3N7L8-F1
#
_cell.length_a   1.000
_cell.length_b   1.000
_cell.length_c   1.000
_cell.angle_alpha   90.00
_cell.angle_beta   90.00
_cell.angle_gamma   90.00
#
_symmetry.space_group_name_H-M   'P 1'
#
loop_
_entity.id
_entity.type
_entity.pdbx_description
1 polymer ?
#
loop_
_entity_poly.entity_id
_entity_poly.type
_entity_poly.pdbx_seq_one_letter_code
_entity_poly.pdbx_strand_id
1 'polypeptide(L)'
;MLPAVGMAGARYTVTKYIYAAPDVALPFGVGSCSCAAKSRWIGYVAVASSREARRLGRRDILVSFRGTVTGSEWLANFMSALAPARFDPADPRPDVRVESGFLSLYTSDDLSGKFTCGSCRNQLLSEVTRLMSKYKDDDVSITLAGHSMGSSLAILLGYDLAELGLNRDARGGAVPITVFSFGGPRVGNLEFKNRCDELGVKVLRVANARDPVTKMPGVVFNERARVLGGRFELPWSKTCYTHVGVEVALDFFKASDVACVHDLDAYINHLLKSYPRYDDDDHDVGDDDVATLGVSGSAAGAPSLPTTMESWRWQMAAMCAAELLQALGI
;
A
#
# COMPACT_ATOMS: atom_id res chain seq x y z
N MET A 1 -9.08 2.08 -15.86
CA MET A 1 -7.78 1.70 -15.28
C MET A 1 -7.68 0.20 -15.09
N LEU A 2 -8.40 -0.44 -14.16
CA LEU A 2 -8.26 -1.88 -13.84
C LEU A 2 -8.34 -2.83 -15.06
N PRO A 3 -9.22 -2.62 -16.05
CA PRO A 3 -9.18 -3.45 -17.27
C PRO A 3 -7.91 -3.25 -18.11
N ALA A 4 -7.40 -2.01 -18.21
CA ALA A 4 -6.23 -1.67 -19.01
C ALA A 4 -4.91 -2.23 -18.46
N VAL A 5 -4.97 -2.80 -17.26
CA VAL A 5 -3.83 -3.36 -16.53
C VAL A 5 -4.05 -4.85 -16.20
N GLY A 6 -5.05 -5.48 -16.81
CA GLY A 6 -5.31 -6.91 -16.68
C GLY A 6 -6.13 -7.32 -15.45
N MET A 7 -6.65 -6.36 -14.67
CA MET A 7 -7.53 -6.59 -13.51
C MET A 7 -9.02 -6.42 -13.81
N ALA A 8 -9.46 -6.66 -15.04
CA ALA A 8 -10.89 -6.57 -15.37
C ALA A 8 -11.75 -7.47 -14.45
N GLY A 9 -11.21 -8.63 -14.05
CA GLY A 9 -11.86 -9.58 -13.15
C GLY A 9 -11.87 -9.20 -11.67
N ALA A 10 -11.15 -8.16 -11.25
CA ALA A 10 -11.05 -7.77 -9.84
C ALA A 10 -12.36 -7.21 -9.27
N ARG A 11 -13.27 -6.72 -10.14
CA ARG A 11 -14.60 -6.22 -9.75
C ARG A 11 -14.57 -5.06 -8.73
N TYR A 12 -13.49 -4.29 -8.70
CA TYR A 12 -13.40 -2.99 -8.02
C TYR A 12 -13.65 -1.85 -9.02
N THR A 13 -14.11 -0.71 -8.51
CA THR A 13 -14.23 0.54 -9.28
C THR A 13 -13.31 1.59 -8.69
N VAL A 14 -12.36 2.10 -9.47
CA VAL A 14 -11.50 3.22 -9.06
C VAL A 14 -12.34 4.49 -8.99
N THR A 15 -12.31 5.17 -7.85
CA THR A 15 -13.13 6.36 -7.59
C THR A 15 -12.31 7.64 -7.56
N LYS A 16 -11.02 7.57 -7.16
CA LYS A 16 -10.13 8.74 -7.13
C LYS A 16 -8.68 8.36 -7.34
N TYR A 17 -7.95 9.19 -8.08
CA TYR A 17 -6.49 9.15 -8.15
C TYR A 17 -5.89 10.13 -7.14
N ILE A 18 -4.80 9.73 -6.51
CA ILE A 18 -4.15 10.49 -5.44
C ILE A 18 -2.80 11.00 -5.94
N TYR A 19 -2.55 12.28 -5.67
CA TYR A 19 -1.33 12.97 -6.06
C TYR A 19 -0.65 13.61 -4.85
N ALA A 20 0.68 13.61 -4.84
CA ALA A 20 1.50 14.30 -3.86
C ALA A 20 2.15 15.56 -4.46
N ALA A 21 2.46 16.53 -3.60
CA ALA A 21 3.10 17.79 -3.97
C ALA A 21 4.51 17.56 -4.55
N PRO A 22 4.96 18.41 -5.49
CA PRO A 22 6.24 18.25 -6.17
C PRO A 22 7.47 18.61 -5.31
N ASP A 23 7.31 19.43 -4.27
CA ASP A 23 8.41 19.92 -3.42
C ASP A 23 8.97 18.87 -2.43
N VAL A 24 8.42 17.66 -2.46
CA VAL A 24 9.02 16.54 -1.76
C VAL A 24 10.19 16.07 -2.61
N ALA A 25 11.42 16.28 -2.14
CA ALA A 25 12.66 15.92 -2.83
C ALA A 25 12.76 14.40 -3.11
N LEU A 26 12.08 13.96 -4.17
CA LEU A 26 12.16 12.63 -4.75
C LEU A 26 13.22 12.69 -5.86
N PRO A 27 14.27 11.86 -5.87
CA PRO A 27 15.43 12.04 -6.76
C PRO A 27 15.18 11.61 -8.23
N PHE A 28 13.96 11.77 -8.77
CA PHE A 28 13.64 11.32 -10.13
C PHE A 28 13.02 12.42 -10.99
N GLY A 29 13.90 13.18 -11.65
CA GLY A 29 13.59 14.05 -12.78
C GLY A 29 14.80 14.83 -13.27
N VAL A 30 15.62 14.22 -14.14
CA VAL A 30 16.59 14.96 -14.96
C VAL A 30 15.81 15.94 -15.86
N GLY A 31 15.96 17.25 -15.63
CA GLY A 31 15.39 18.29 -16.47
C GLY A 31 15.10 19.59 -15.74
N SER A 32 16.10 20.48 -15.71
CA SER A 32 15.97 21.88 -15.31
C SER A 32 14.91 22.61 -16.14
N CYS A 33 13.77 22.99 -15.54
CA CYS A 33 13.03 24.20 -15.91
C CYS A 33 12.19 24.71 -14.72
N SER A 34 12.50 25.91 -14.25
CA SER A 34 11.71 26.69 -13.30
C SER A 34 10.43 27.23 -13.95
N CYS A 35 9.38 26.41 -14.06
CA CYS A 35 7.98 26.83 -14.24
C CYS A 35 7.04 25.60 -14.23
N ALA A 36 6.07 25.58 -13.30
CA ALA A 36 5.03 24.57 -13.11
C ALA A 36 5.53 23.15 -12.72
N ALA A 37 5.95 22.98 -11.47
CA ALA A 37 6.20 21.66 -10.92
C ALA A 37 4.89 20.85 -10.86
N LYS A 38 4.81 19.72 -11.58
CA LYS A 38 3.58 18.92 -11.72
C LYS A 38 3.47 17.94 -10.54
N SER A 39 2.32 17.93 -9.88
CA SER A 39 1.98 16.99 -8.81
C SER A 39 2.13 15.54 -9.28
N ARG A 40 2.67 14.66 -8.43
CA ARG A 40 3.05 13.29 -8.80
C ARG A 40 1.98 12.29 -8.39
N TRP A 41 1.58 11.41 -9.31
CA TRP A 41 0.67 10.31 -9.00
C TRP A 41 1.31 9.31 -8.03
N ILE A 42 0.64 9.03 -6.92
CA ILE A 42 1.14 8.15 -5.84
C ILE A 42 0.18 7.01 -5.50
N GLY A 43 -1.01 6.95 -6.09
CA GLY A 43 -1.95 5.88 -5.78
C GLY A 43 -3.38 6.17 -6.20
N TYR A 44 -4.29 5.31 -5.76
CA TYR A 44 -5.71 5.44 -6.04
C TYR A 44 -6.55 4.84 -4.93
N VAL A 45 -7.80 5.29 -4.88
CA VAL A 45 -8.87 4.72 -4.06
C VAL A 45 -9.83 4.00 -4.99
N ALA A 46 -10.25 2.81 -4.57
CA ALA A 46 -11.22 1.99 -5.26
C ALA A 46 -12.21 1.38 -4.25
N VAL A 47 -13.38 0.97 -4.74
CA VAL A 47 -14.39 0.30 -3.92
C VAL A 47 -14.89 -0.96 -4.60
N ALA A 48 -15.13 -2.01 -3.82
CA ALA A 48 -15.69 -3.27 -4.30
C ALA A 48 -17.08 -3.04 -4.91
N SER A 49 -17.34 -3.60 -6.10
CA SER A 49 -18.67 -3.61 -6.72
C SER A 49 -19.65 -4.45 -5.87
N SER A 50 -20.96 -4.33 -6.09
CA SER A 50 -21.93 -5.10 -5.29
C SER A 50 -21.82 -6.61 -5.47
N ARG A 51 -21.32 -7.07 -6.62
CA ARG A 51 -21.01 -8.48 -6.84
C ARG A 51 -19.82 -8.91 -5.98
N GLU A 52 -18.80 -8.07 -5.91
CA GLU A 52 -17.59 -8.36 -5.14
C GLU A 52 -17.83 -8.26 -3.64
N ALA A 53 -18.61 -7.28 -3.20
CA ALA A 53 -19.00 -7.15 -1.80
C ALA A 53 -19.79 -8.38 -1.30
N ARG A 54 -20.67 -8.96 -2.15
CA ARG A 54 -21.34 -10.23 -1.82
C ARG A 54 -20.37 -11.40 -1.71
N ARG A 55 -19.35 -11.46 -2.58
CA ARG A 55 -18.32 -12.52 -2.55
C ARG A 55 -17.44 -12.41 -1.30
N LEU A 56 -17.04 -11.19 -0.95
CA LEU A 56 -16.20 -10.89 0.22
C LEU A 56 -16.99 -10.88 1.54
N GLY A 57 -18.33 -10.90 1.49
CA GLY A 57 -19.22 -10.73 2.64
C GLY A 57 -19.34 -9.29 3.15
N ARG A 58 -18.53 -8.35 2.63
CA ARG A 58 -18.51 -6.94 3.03
C ARG A 58 -18.06 -6.02 1.88
N ARG A 59 -18.40 -4.74 1.97
CA ARG A 59 -17.98 -3.68 1.05
C ARG A 59 -16.57 -3.20 1.38
N ASP A 60 -15.59 -3.64 0.60
CA ASP A 60 -14.21 -3.21 0.80
C ASP A 60 -13.88 -1.89 0.08
N ILE A 61 -13.32 -0.94 0.81
CA ILE A 61 -12.67 0.27 0.31
C ILE A 61 -11.18 0.00 0.26
N LEU A 62 -10.63 -0.05 -0.96
CA LEU A 62 -9.22 -0.30 -1.22
C LEU A 62 -8.48 1.01 -1.49
N VAL A 63 -7.40 1.25 -0.78
CA VAL A 63 -6.42 2.29 -1.13
C VAL A 63 -5.10 1.62 -1.48
N SER A 64 -4.63 1.85 -2.70
CA SER A 64 -3.35 1.30 -3.16
C SER A 64 -2.36 2.42 -3.42
N PHE A 65 -1.22 2.33 -2.73
CA PHE A 65 -0.11 3.26 -2.88
C PHE A 65 0.96 2.68 -3.80
N ARG A 66 1.46 3.54 -4.68
CA ARG A 66 2.61 3.29 -5.53
C ARG A 66 3.90 3.36 -4.71
N GLY A 67 4.78 2.37 -4.89
CA GLY A 67 6.16 2.42 -4.43
C GLY A 67 7.10 3.17 -5.39
N THR A 68 8.31 3.46 -4.95
CA THR A 68 9.36 4.06 -5.78
C THR A 68 9.99 3.02 -6.71
N VAL A 69 10.29 3.41 -7.96
CA VAL A 69 10.90 2.52 -8.97
C VAL A 69 12.41 2.34 -8.72
N THR A 70 13.02 3.24 -7.96
CA THR A 70 14.48 3.32 -7.73
C THR A 70 14.71 3.67 -6.25
N GLY A 71 14.97 2.64 -5.43
CA GLY A 71 14.78 2.69 -3.98
C GLY A 71 15.95 3.24 -3.14
N SER A 72 17.18 3.24 -3.64
CA SER A 72 18.39 3.52 -2.81
C SER A 72 18.57 4.99 -2.44
N GLU A 73 18.58 5.89 -3.42
CA GLU A 73 18.74 7.34 -3.20
C GLU A 73 17.53 7.94 -2.46
N TRP A 74 16.34 7.40 -2.75
CA TRP A 74 15.11 7.82 -2.10
C TRP A 74 15.11 7.46 -0.61
N LEU A 75 15.48 6.22 -0.28
CA LEU A 75 15.49 5.77 1.11
C LEU A 75 16.49 6.60 1.94
N ALA A 76 17.65 6.95 1.39
CA ALA A 76 18.61 7.82 2.06
C ALA A 76 18.05 9.23 2.34
N ASN A 77 17.31 9.81 1.39
CA ASN A 77 16.70 11.14 1.55
C ASN A 77 15.55 11.16 2.57
N PHE A 78 14.89 10.02 2.78
CA PHE A 78 13.77 9.83 3.71
C PHE A 78 14.22 9.20 5.05
N MET A 79 15.49 9.36 5.43
CA MET A 79 16.02 8.81 6.67
C MET A 79 16.64 9.90 7.54
N SER A 80 15.97 11.05 7.61
CA SER A 80 16.51 12.26 8.24
C SER A 80 16.18 12.35 9.74
N ALA A 81 14.90 12.25 10.12
CA ALA A 81 14.47 12.39 11.52
C ALA A 81 13.07 11.82 11.82
N LEU A 82 12.82 11.51 13.09
CA LEU A 82 11.47 11.27 13.61
C LEU A 82 10.80 12.60 13.94
N ALA A 83 9.63 12.85 13.36
CA ALA A 83 8.78 14.01 13.61
C ALA A 83 7.46 13.59 14.28
N PRO A 84 6.90 14.42 15.18
CA PRO A 84 5.56 14.18 15.72
C PRO A 84 4.51 14.11 14.61
N ALA A 85 3.65 13.08 14.61
CA ALA A 85 2.64 12.90 13.57
C ALA A 85 1.58 14.03 13.59
N ARG A 86 1.08 14.39 14.78
CA ARG A 86 0.12 15.51 15.00
C ARG A 86 -1.07 15.52 14.04
N PHE A 87 -1.62 14.35 13.78
CA PHE A 87 -2.74 14.21 12.86
C PHE A 87 -4.06 14.70 13.45
N ASP A 88 -4.30 14.47 14.74
CA ASP A 88 -5.43 15.06 15.47
C ASP A 88 -5.00 16.40 16.13
N PRO A 89 -5.57 17.55 15.71
CA PRO A 89 -5.32 18.83 16.38
C PRO A 89 -5.84 18.88 17.82
N ALA A 90 -6.86 18.08 18.17
CA ALA A 90 -7.45 18.04 19.51
C ALA A 90 -6.59 17.22 20.50
N ASP A 91 -5.88 16.22 20.00
CA ASP A 91 -4.96 15.38 20.77
C ASP A 91 -3.62 15.20 20.04
N PRO A 92 -2.69 16.17 20.16
CA PRO A 92 -1.51 16.26 19.30
C PRO A 92 -0.41 15.21 19.58
N ARG A 93 -0.52 14.40 20.64
CA ARG A 93 0.36 13.27 21.01
C ARG A 93 1.82 13.40 20.53
N PRO A 94 2.63 14.30 21.13
CA PRO A 94 3.96 14.66 20.62
C PRO A 94 5.01 13.54 20.73
N ASP A 95 4.69 12.49 21.47
CA ASP A 95 5.44 11.25 21.67
C ASP A 95 5.22 10.24 20.54
N VAL A 96 4.07 10.30 19.85
CA VAL A 96 3.80 9.53 18.64
C VAL A 96 4.55 10.14 17.46
N ARG A 97 5.64 9.49 17.05
CA ARG A 97 6.55 10.03 16.02
C ARG A 97 6.70 9.09 14.84
N VAL A 98 6.76 9.69 13.66
CA VAL A 98 6.89 9.04 12.36
C VAL A 98 8.06 9.62 11.59
N GLU A 99 8.54 8.90 10.57
CA GLU A 99 9.60 9.39 9.69
C GLU A 99 9.15 10.69 8.98
N SER A 100 9.98 11.72 9.10
CA SER A 100 9.73 13.08 8.62
C SER A 100 9.48 13.18 7.11
N GLY A 101 10.18 12.42 6.30
CA GLY A 101 9.98 12.35 4.86
C GLY A 101 8.63 11.75 4.50
N PHE A 102 8.23 10.62 5.10
CA PHE A 102 6.90 10.03 4.86
C PHE A 102 5.80 10.98 5.30
N LEU A 103 5.97 11.64 6.44
CA LEU A 103 5.06 12.66 6.93
C LEU A 103 4.94 13.82 5.93
N SER A 104 6.07 14.35 5.48
CA SER A 104 6.12 15.43 4.49
C SER A 104 5.44 15.05 3.18
N LEU A 105 5.70 13.84 2.66
CA LEU A 105 5.05 13.34 1.45
C LEU A 105 3.54 13.21 1.61
N TYR A 106 3.09 12.86 2.82
CA TYR A 106 1.68 12.69 3.14
C TYR A 106 0.94 14.02 3.32
N THR A 107 1.55 15.01 3.99
CA THR A 107 0.87 16.24 4.43
C THR A 107 1.14 17.47 3.57
N SER A 108 2.22 17.50 2.78
CA SER A 108 2.57 18.68 1.98
C SER A 108 1.50 18.99 0.93
N ASP A 109 1.19 20.27 0.79
CA ASP A 109 0.22 20.79 -0.17
C ASP A 109 0.92 21.61 -1.26
N ASP A 110 0.43 21.50 -2.49
CA ASP A 110 0.91 22.29 -3.62
C ASP A 110 -0.05 23.47 -3.82
N LEU A 111 0.32 24.62 -3.24
CA LEU A 111 -0.45 25.86 -3.34
C LEU A 111 -0.47 26.44 -4.78
N SER A 112 0.31 25.86 -5.71
CA SER A 112 0.49 26.38 -7.07
C SER A 112 -0.29 25.62 -8.15
N GLY A 113 -0.88 24.47 -7.83
CA GLY A 113 -1.41 23.52 -8.81
C GLY A 113 -2.89 23.71 -9.20
N LYS A 114 -3.18 23.76 -10.51
CA LYS A 114 -4.54 23.64 -11.07
C LYS A 114 -5.16 22.24 -10.92
N PHE A 115 -4.39 21.24 -10.46
CA PHE A 115 -4.76 19.81 -10.47
C PHE A 115 -4.79 19.14 -9.08
N THR A 116 -4.43 19.85 -8.01
CA THR A 116 -4.44 19.31 -6.63
C THR A 116 -5.37 20.13 -5.75
N CYS A 117 -6.51 19.56 -5.37
CA CYS A 117 -7.37 20.12 -4.32
C CYS A 117 -6.86 19.66 -2.94
N GLY A 118 -5.67 20.11 -2.55
CA GLY A 118 -5.05 19.81 -1.26
C GLY A 118 -4.00 18.70 -1.29
N SER A 119 -3.35 18.50 -0.13
CA SER A 119 -2.34 17.47 0.10
C SER A 119 -2.83 16.04 -0.16
N CYS A 120 -1.89 15.10 -0.27
CA CYS A 120 -2.17 13.66 -0.35
C CYS A 120 -3.15 13.21 0.74
N ARG A 121 -2.87 13.59 1.99
CA ARG A 121 -3.73 13.38 3.15
C ARG A 121 -5.17 13.87 2.91
N ASN A 122 -5.34 15.13 2.51
CA ASN A 122 -6.67 15.71 2.30
C ASN A 122 -7.46 14.98 1.21
N GLN A 123 -6.79 14.61 0.11
CA GLN A 123 -7.42 13.88 -0.99
C GLN A 123 -7.93 12.51 -0.54
N LEU A 124 -7.16 11.80 0.29
CA LEU A 124 -7.46 10.48 0.85
C LEU A 124 -8.58 10.54 1.89
N LEU A 125 -8.43 11.39 2.91
CA LEU A 125 -9.42 11.52 3.99
C LEU A 125 -10.79 11.92 3.42
N SER A 126 -10.81 12.88 2.48
CA SER A 126 -12.03 13.30 1.79
C SER A 126 -12.70 12.14 1.06
N GLU A 127 -11.93 11.33 0.33
CA GLU A 127 -12.49 10.27 -0.49
C GLU A 127 -12.95 9.05 0.32
N VAL A 128 -12.16 8.64 1.32
CA VAL A 128 -12.54 7.55 2.22
C VAL A 128 -13.79 7.95 3.00
N THR A 129 -13.85 9.17 3.54
CA THR A 129 -15.05 9.67 4.25
C THR A 129 -16.28 9.70 3.34
N ARG A 130 -16.12 10.12 2.08
CA ARG A 130 -17.21 10.10 1.09
C ARG A 130 -17.71 8.69 0.82
N LEU A 131 -16.82 7.70 0.72
CA LEU A 131 -17.20 6.30 0.51
C LEU A 131 -17.86 5.70 1.75
N MET A 132 -17.31 5.94 2.95
CA MET A 132 -17.91 5.54 4.22
C MET A 132 -19.35 6.07 4.35
N SER A 133 -19.57 7.34 3.99
CA SER A 133 -20.90 7.96 4.00
C SER A 133 -21.84 7.37 2.96
N LYS A 134 -21.33 7.07 1.76
CA LYS A 134 -22.12 6.51 0.66
C LYS A 134 -22.59 5.07 0.94
N TYR A 135 -21.77 4.28 1.61
CA TYR A 135 -22.02 2.87 1.90
C TYR A 135 -22.31 2.62 3.38
N LYS A 136 -22.84 3.61 4.09
CA LYS A 136 -23.14 3.55 5.54
C LYS A 136 -24.09 2.41 5.97
N ASP A 137 -24.87 1.89 5.03
CA ASP A 137 -25.85 0.83 5.24
C ASP A 137 -25.27 -0.56 4.91
N ASP A 138 -24.10 -0.63 4.27
CA ASP A 138 -23.35 -1.86 4.03
C ASP A 138 -22.45 -2.18 5.24
N ASP A 139 -22.05 -3.44 5.40
CA ASP A 139 -20.89 -3.79 6.22
C ASP A 139 -19.63 -3.39 5.46
N VAL A 140 -18.83 -2.46 5.99
CA VAL A 140 -17.71 -1.83 5.28
C VAL A 140 -16.38 -2.27 5.89
N SER A 141 -15.35 -2.41 5.05
CA SER A 141 -13.95 -2.52 5.47
C SER A 141 -13.05 -1.56 4.73
N ILE A 142 -11.89 -1.26 5.32
CA ILE A 142 -10.85 -0.46 4.69
C ILE A 142 -9.59 -1.32 4.55
N THR A 143 -9.16 -1.55 3.32
CA THR A 143 -7.93 -2.25 2.97
C THR A 143 -6.93 -1.27 2.37
N LEU A 144 -5.75 -1.17 2.98
CA LEU A 144 -4.67 -0.30 2.54
C LEU A 144 -3.51 -1.16 2.07
N ALA A 145 -2.97 -0.92 0.89
CA ALA A 145 -1.88 -1.71 0.34
C ALA A 145 -0.78 -0.82 -0.24
N GLY A 146 0.46 -1.26 -0.10
CA GLY A 146 1.57 -0.59 -0.74
C GLY A 146 2.85 -1.40 -0.66
N HIS A 147 3.77 -1.07 -1.57
CA HIS A 147 5.11 -1.65 -1.62
C HIS A 147 6.16 -0.57 -1.34
N SER A 148 7.22 -0.91 -0.62
CA SER A 148 8.34 0.00 -0.32
C SER A 148 7.82 1.29 0.33
N MET A 149 8.11 2.47 -0.25
CA MET A 149 7.50 3.75 0.14
C MET A 149 5.98 3.70 0.31
N GLY A 150 5.29 3.03 -0.61
CA GLY A 150 3.83 2.93 -0.59
C GLY A 150 3.32 2.23 0.66
N SER A 151 4.10 1.28 1.21
CA SER A 151 3.76 0.61 2.47
C SER A 151 3.77 1.58 3.64
N SER A 152 4.75 2.50 3.68
CA SER A 152 4.81 3.51 4.73
C SER A 152 3.61 4.44 4.70
N LEU A 153 3.21 4.90 3.51
CA LEU A 153 2.02 5.73 3.31
C LEU A 153 0.72 4.98 3.69
N ALA A 154 0.64 3.68 3.38
CA ALA A 154 -0.49 2.85 3.78
C ALA A 154 -0.63 2.75 5.30
N ILE A 155 0.49 2.56 6.03
CA ILE A 155 0.49 2.53 7.49
C ILE A 155 0.12 3.91 8.07
N LEU A 156 0.67 5.00 7.53
CA LEU A 156 0.32 6.36 7.96
C LEU A 156 -1.16 6.68 7.80
N LEU A 157 -1.75 6.32 6.65
CA LEU A 157 -3.18 6.52 6.41
C LEU A 157 -4.03 5.66 7.35
N GLY A 158 -3.62 4.42 7.63
CA GLY A 158 -4.34 3.55 8.55
C GLY A 158 -4.38 4.12 9.97
N TYR A 159 -3.25 4.64 10.43
CA TYR A 159 -3.17 5.39 11.68
C TYR A 159 -4.04 6.65 11.65
N ASP A 160 -3.93 7.49 10.61
CA ASP A 160 -4.66 8.76 10.51
C ASP A 160 -6.19 8.57 10.53
N LEU A 161 -6.70 7.59 9.75
CA LEU A 161 -8.13 7.27 9.73
C LEU A 161 -8.64 6.82 11.10
N ALA A 162 -7.86 6.01 11.82
CA ALA A 162 -8.25 5.48 13.11
C ALA A 162 -8.13 6.53 14.22
N GLU A 163 -7.06 7.33 14.21
CA GLU A 163 -6.83 8.40 15.19
C GLU A 163 -7.91 9.47 15.10
N LEU A 164 -8.32 9.86 13.89
CA LEU A 164 -9.44 10.79 13.67
C LEU A 164 -10.83 10.17 13.86
N GLY A 165 -10.92 8.86 14.10
CA GLY A 165 -12.19 8.13 14.22
C GLY A 165 -13.03 8.13 12.94
N LEU A 166 -12.39 8.29 11.76
CA LEU A 166 -13.06 8.29 10.45
C LEU A 166 -13.45 6.89 9.97
N ASN A 167 -12.99 5.84 10.66
CA ASN A 167 -13.40 4.46 10.45
C ASN A 167 -14.56 4.06 11.39
N ARG A 168 -15.54 4.93 11.59
CA ARG A 168 -16.75 4.60 12.34
C ARG A 168 -17.94 4.49 11.40
N ASP A 169 -18.73 3.43 11.57
CA ASP A 169 -19.99 3.27 10.85
C ASP A 169 -21.08 4.19 11.42
N ALA A 170 -22.26 4.20 10.79
CA ALA A 170 -23.39 5.03 11.22
C ALA A 170 -23.94 4.67 12.63
N ARG A 171 -23.57 3.50 13.16
CA ARG A 171 -23.97 3.00 14.49
C ARG A 171 -22.88 3.26 15.54
N GLY A 172 -21.77 3.85 15.16
CA GLY A 172 -20.61 4.09 16.02
C GLY A 172 -19.69 2.87 16.18
N GLY A 173 -19.93 1.79 15.42
CA GLY A 173 -19.07 0.62 15.36
C GLY A 173 -17.76 0.92 14.61
N ALA A 174 -16.67 0.28 15.03
CA ALA A 174 -15.38 0.44 14.38
C ALA A 174 -15.32 -0.39 13.10
N VAL A 175 -15.12 0.27 11.97
CA VAL A 175 -14.82 -0.34 10.67
C VAL A 175 -13.37 -0.82 10.67
N PRO A 176 -13.11 -2.10 10.33
CA PRO A 176 -11.76 -2.66 10.36
C PRO A 176 -10.86 -2.00 9.30
N ILE A 177 -9.67 -1.60 9.74
CA ILE A 177 -8.58 -1.13 8.86
C ILE A 177 -7.50 -2.21 8.81
N THR A 178 -7.23 -2.71 7.62
CA THR A 178 -6.18 -3.71 7.37
C THR A 178 -5.15 -3.17 6.40
N VAL A 179 -3.87 -3.29 6.73
CA VAL A 179 -2.75 -2.79 5.94
C VAL A 179 -1.89 -3.95 5.45
N PHE A 180 -1.69 -4.04 4.15
CA PHE A 180 -0.76 -4.97 3.50
C PHE A 180 0.51 -4.23 3.06
N SER A 181 1.58 -4.49 3.78
CA SER A 181 2.89 -3.88 3.59
C SER A 181 3.83 -4.87 2.91
N PHE A 182 4.25 -4.60 1.68
CA PHE A 182 5.22 -5.43 0.94
C PHE A 182 6.58 -4.72 0.91
N GLY A 183 7.63 -5.34 1.44
CA GLY A 183 8.97 -4.73 1.45
C GLY A 183 9.05 -3.39 2.19
N GLY A 184 8.07 -3.07 3.03
CA GLY A 184 7.98 -1.76 3.68
C GLY A 184 9.05 -1.54 4.75
N PRO A 185 9.65 -0.33 4.83
CA PRO A 185 10.55 0.05 5.92
C PRO A 185 9.75 0.29 7.23
N ARG A 186 10.46 0.60 8.32
CA ARG A 186 9.87 1.09 9.57
C ARG A 186 9.38 2.52 9.38
N VAL A 187 8.21 2.82 9.95
CA VAL A 187 7.51 4.08 9.72
C VAL A 187 7.62 5.04 10.90
N GLY A 188 7.72 4.53 12.13
CA GLY A 188 7.71 5.37 13.32
C GLY A 188 8.36 4.71 14.52
N ASN A 189 8.24 5.36 15.67
CA ASN A 189 8.78 4.90 16.94
C ASN A 189 7.87 3.87 17.64
N LEU A 190 8.28 3.42 18.83
CA LEU A 190 7.50 2.48 19.64
C LEU A 190 6.11 3.02 19.99
N GLU A 191 5.99 4.30 20.31
CA GLU A 191 4.69 4.90 20.64
C GLU A 191 3.74 4.90 19.44
N PHE A 192 4.27 5.15 18.24
CA PHE A 192 3.50 5.00 17.01
C PHE A 192 2.98 3.57 16.81
N LYS A 193 3.81 2.56 17.06
CA LYS A 193 3.39 1.16 17.03
C LYS A 193 2.28 0.89 18.06
N ASN A 194 2.53 1.22 19.32
CA ASN A 194 1.59 0.97 20.41
C ASN A 194 0.25 1.64 20.12
N ARG A 195 0.28 2.87 19.60
CA ARG A 195 -0.92 3.60 19.26
C ARG A 195 -1.70 2.95 18.10
N CYS A 196 -1.02 2.46 17.06
CA CYS A 196 -1.68 1.68 16.01
C CYS A 196 -2.38 0.43 16.56
N ASP A 197 -1.72 -0.28 17.49
CA ASP A 197 -2.27 -1.48 18.13
C ASP A 197 -3.50 -1.13 19.01
N GLU A 198 -3.44 -0.05 19.79
CA GLU A 198 -4.56 0.47 20.59
C GLU A 198 -5.78 0.86 19.74
N LEU A 199 -5.53 1.49 18.60
CA LEU A 199 -6.56 1.90 17.64
C LEU A 199 -7.14 0.73 16.84
N GLY A 200 -6.57 -0.46 16.98
CA GLY A 200 -7.04 -1.66 16.28
C GLY A 200 -6.64 -1.74 14.81
N VAL A 201 -5.66 -0.94 14.36
CA VAL A 201 -5.15 -1.00 12.98
C VAL A 201 -4.37 -2.31 12.81
N LYS A 202 -4.82 -3.17 11.90
CA LYS A 202 -4.14 -4.45 11.62
C LYS A 202 -3.16 -4.27 10.48
N VAL A 203 -1.90 -4.62 10.71
CA VAL A 203 -0.84 -4.51 9.69
C VAL A 203 -0.22 -5.89 9.47
N LEU A 204 -0.25 -6.36 8.23
CA LEU A 204 0.46 -7.55 7.76
C LEU A 204 1.66 -7.09 6.94
N ARG A 205 2.87 -7.42 7.41
CA ARG A 205 4.13 -7.11 6.74
C ARG A 205 4.64 -8.35 6.02
N VAL A 206 4.69 -8.31 4.70
CA VAL A 206 5.42 -9.28 3.90
C VAL A 206 6.83 -8.73 3.69
N ALA A 207 7.83 -9.39 4.29
CA ALA A 207 9.21 -8.95 4.27
C ALA A 207 10.15 -10.07 3.79
N ASN A 208 11.01 -9.78 2.83
CA ASN A 208 12.07 -10.68 2.42
C ASN A 208 13.26 -10.52 3.37
N ALA A 209 13.72 -11.60 4.00
CA ALA A 209 14.83 -11.59 4.95
C ALA A 209 16.13 -10.99 4.39
N ARG A 210 16.29 -11.01 3.06
CA ARG A 210 17.46 -10.50 2.33
C ARG A 210 17.27 -9.10 1.77
N ASP A 211 16.09 -8.53 1.91
CA ASP A 211 15.79 -7.17 1.47
C ASP A 211 16.23 -6.17 2.56
N PRO A 212 17.24 -5.32 2.30
CA PRO A 212 17.74 -4.36 3.27
C PRO A 212 16.72 -3.26 3.60
N VAL A 213 15.78 -2.95 2.71
CA VAL A 213 14.78 -1.88 2.91
C VAL A 213 13.89 -2.21 4.11
N THR A 214 13.52 -3.49 4.26
CA THR A 214 12.70 -3.96 5.38
C THR A 214 13.36 -3.78 6.75
N LYS A 215 14.67 -3.55 6.81
CA LYS A 215 15.45 -3.39 8.06
C LYS A 215 15.73 -1.93 8.42
N MET A 216 15.29 -0.99 7.59
CA MET A 216 15.55 0.44 7.73
C MET A 216 14.32 1.16 8.29
N PRO A 217 14.49 2.27 9.03
CA PRO A 217 15.73 2.85 9.56
C PRO A 217 16.31 2.08 10.77
N GLY A 218 17.63 2.16 10.97
CA GLY A 218 18.26 1.80 12.26
C GLY A 218 19.00 0.46 12.30
N VAL A 219 19.96 0.25 11.40
CA VAL A 219 20.86 -0.93 11.41
C VAL A 219 21.65 -1.07 12.74
N VAL A 220 21.77 0.00 13.54
CA VAL A 220 22.65 0.05 14.74
C VAL A 220 21.92 -0.17 16.07
N PHE A 221 20.62 0.11 16.19
CA PHE A 221 19.85 -0.09 17.45
C PHE A 221 18.45 -0.62 17.14
N ASN A 222 18.37 -1.94 16.94
CA ASN A 222 17.11 -2.66 16.72
C ASN A 222 16.71 -3.44 17.99
N GLU A 223 15.46 -3.93 18.03
CA GLU A 223 14.77 -4.74 19.06
C GLU A 223 15.65 -5.71 19.88
N ARG A 224 16.76 -6.22 19.32
CA ARG A 224 17.79 -7.01 20.02
C ARG A 224 18.52 -6.28 21.15
N ALA A 225 18.67 -4.96 21.09
CA ALA A 225 19.25 -4.18 22.20
C ALA A 225 18.37 -4.24 23.46
N ARG A 226 17.07 -4.53 23.33
CA ARG A 226 16.16 -4.75 24.48
C ARG A 226 16.34 -6.11 25.14
N VAL A 227 16.79 -7.13 24.41
CA VAL A 227 17.05 -8.46 24.99
C VAL A 227 18.21 -8.39 25.99
N LEU A 228 19.19 -7.51 25.76
CA LEU A 228 20.25 -7.25 26.73
C LEU A 228 19.86 -6.25 27.83
N GLY A 229 18.89 -5.35 27.56
CA GLY A 229 18.49 -4.25 28.44
C GLY A 229 17.24 -4.51 29.28
N GLY A 230 17.07 -5.73 29.79
CA GLY A 230 15.95 -6.07 30.67
C GLY A 230 15.79 -5.06 31.81
N ARG A 231 14.59 -4.47 31.93
CA ARG A 231 14.11 -3.61 33.03
C ARG A 231 14.56 -2.13 33.12
N PHE A 232 15.28 -1.56 32.16
CA PHE A 232 15.53 -0.11 32.15
C PHE A 232 14.93 0.56 30.91
N GLU A 233 13.89 1.38 31.09
CA GLU A 233 13.43 2.35 30.09
C GLU A 233 14.51 3.41 29.91
N LEU A 234 15.45 3.15 29.01
CA LEU A 234 16.49 4.12 28.73
C LEU A 234 15.94 5.26 27.82
N PRO A 235 16.35 6.53 28.01
CA PRO A 235 15.80 7.71 27.33
C PRO A 235 15.76 7.64 25.79
N TRP A 236 16.64 6.85 25.18
CA TRP A 236 16.76 6.64 23.73
C TRP A 236 15.79 5.60 23.13
N SER A 237 14.93 4.96 23.93
CA SER A 237 13.86 4.08 23.42
C SER A 237 12.85 4.85 22.56
N LYS A 238 12.60 6.12 22.88
CA LYS A 238 11.67 7.02 22.16
C LYS A 238 12.15 7.45 20.78
N THR A 239 13.42 7.23 20.47
CA THR A 239 14.07 7.59 19.20
C THR A 239 14.32 6.38 18.28
N CYS A 240 14.01 5.16 18.73
CA CYS A 240 14.20 3.95 17.93
C CYS A 240 13.00 3.69 17.02
N TYR A 241 13.27 3.43 15.74
CA TYR A 241 12.26 2.97 14.80
C TYR A 241 11.81 1.56 15.15
N THR A 242 10.51 1.31 15.08
CA THR A 242 9.89 0.01 15.40
C THR A 242 8.95 -0.39 14.26
N HIS A 243 8.86 -1.69 13.98
CA HIS A 243 7.88 -2.19 13.02
C HIS A 243 6.46 -2.18 13.62
N VAL A 244 5.48 -1.88 12.77
CA VAL A 244 4.05 -2.01 13.08
C VAL A 244 3.50 -3.26 12.43
N GLY A 245 2.75 -4.07 13.18
CA GLY A 245 2.10 -5.28 12.67
C GLY A 245 2.85 -6.59 12.86
N VAL A 246 2.31 -7.62 12.21
CA VAL A 246 2.83 -9.00 12.21
C VAL A 246 3.61 -9.25 10.92
N GLU A 247 4.76 -9.90 11.02
CA GLU A 247 5.63 -10.22 9.89
C GLU A 247 5.37 -11.62 9.32
N VAL A 248 5.20 -11.68 8.01
CA VAL A 248 5.32 -12.88 7.18
C VAL A 248 6.68 -12.81 6.49
N ALA A 249 7.64 -13.55 7.04
CA ALA A 249 9.00 -13.60 6.53
C ALA A 249 9.07 -14.52 5.30
N LEU A 250 9.57 -13.96 4.20
CA LEU A 250 9.92 -14.71 3.00
C LEU A 250 11.45 -14.82 2.93
N ASP A 251 11.97 -15.97 2.48
CA ASP A 251 13.40 -16.16 2.24
C ASP A 251 13.61 -16.73 0.84
N PHE A 252 13.63 -15.84 -0.14
CA PHE A 252 13.81 -16.23 -1.54
C PHE A 252 14.88 -15.38 -2.23
N PHE A 253 15.47 -16.00 -3.25
CA PHE A 253 16.48 -15.42 -4.15
C PHE A 253 17.86 -15.17 -3.49
N LYS A 254 18.88 -15.91 -3.93
CA LYS A 254 20.30 -15.62 -3.66
C LYS A 254 20.81 -14.78 -4.82
N ALA A 255 20.48 -13.50 -4.87
CA ALA A 255 21.16 -12.60 -5.80
C ALA A 255 21.77 -11.43 -5.05
N SER A 256 22.92 -11.02 -5.53
CA SER A 256 23.72 -9.91 -5.06
C SER A 256 23.12 -8.54 -5.41
N ASP A 257 22.00 -8.48 -6.14
CA ASP A 257 21.34 -7.22 -6.51
C ASP A 257 20.12 -6.92 -5.62
N VAL A 258 20.19 -5.76 -4.94
CA VAL A 258 19.16 -5.24 -4.03
C VAL A 258 17.86 -4.95 -4.78
N ALA A 259 17.91 -4.59 -6.06
CA ALA A 259 16.71 -4.31 -6.84
C ALA A 259 15.84 -5.56 -7.05
N CYS A 260 16.45 -6.72 -7.22
CA CYS A 260 15.72 -7.98 -7.44
C CYS A 260 15.08 -8.55 -6.16
N VAL A 261 15.73 -8.38 -5.00
CA VAL A 261 15.19 -8.87 -3.71
C VAL A 261 14.11 -7.96 -3.13
N HIS A 262 14.06 -6.71 -3.61
CA HIS A 262 13.06 -5.69 -3.29
C HIS A 262 12.02 -5.52 -4.42
N ASP A 263 11.97 -6.46 -5.38
CA ASP A 263 10.99 -6.41 -6.46
C ASP A 263 9.65 -6.99 -6.01
N LEU A 264 8.58 -6.21 -6.16
CA LEU A 264 7.24 -6.61 -5.73
C LEU A 264 6.75 -7.86 -6.47
N ASP A 265 7.06 -8.03 -7.76
CA ASP A 265 6.61 -9.21 -8.50
C ASP A 265 7.30 -10.47 -7.94
N ALA A 266 8.55 -10.37 -7.52
CA ALA A 266 9.24 -11.46 -6.82
C ALA A 266 8.56 -11.82 -5.48
N TYR A 267 8.13 -10.83 -4.70
CA TYR A 267 7.33 -11.04 -3.48
C TYR A 267 6.01 -11.78 -3.77
N ILE A 268 5.22 -11.32 -4.74
CA ILE A 268 3.91 -11.91 -5.08
C ILE A 268 4.10 -13.34 -5.59
N ASN A 269 5.01 -13.53 -6.54
CA ASN A 269 5.25 -14.84 -7.15
C ASN A 269 5.68 -15.87 -6.11
N HIS A 270 6.46 -15.47 -5.10
CA HIS A 270 6.85 -16.36 -4.03
C HIS A 270 5.66 -16.75 -3.14
N LEU A 271 4.80 -15.79 -2.78
CA LEU A 271 3.58 -16.06 -2.03
C LEU A 271 2.67 -17.05 -2.78
N LEU A 272 2.46 -16.82 -4.07
CA LEU A 272 1.64 -17.68 -4.93
C LEU A 272 2.21 -19.09 -5.10
N LYS A 273 3.54 -19.23 -5.22
CA LYS A 273 4.20 -20.55 -5.29
C LYS A 273 4.13 -21.30 -3.97
N SER A 274 4.15 -20.59 -2.85
CA SER A 274 4.13 -21.19 -1.51
C SER A 274 2.74 -21.69 -1.13
N TYR A 275 1.69 -21.17 -1.79
CA TYR A 275 0.29 -21.54 -1.57
C TYR A 275 -0.45 -21.65 -2.91
N PRO A 276 -0.35 -22.80 -3.61
CA PRO A 276 -1.12 -23.02 -4.84
C PRO A 276 -2.62 -22.95 -4.53
N ARG A 277 -3.40 -22.35 -5.45
CA ARG A 277 -4.86 -22.32 -5.36
C ARG A 277 -5.41 -23.74 -5.31
N TYR A 278 -6.41 -23.95 -4.45
CA TYR A 278 -7.32 -25.07 -4.58
C TYR A 278 -8.36 -24.62 -5.63
N ASP A 279 -8.23 -25.12 -6.86
CA ASP A 279 -9.22 -24.84 -7.90
C ASP A 279 -10.51 -25.58 -7.52
N ASP A 280 -11.56 -24.83 -7.18
CA ASP A 280 -12.92 -25.38 -7.24
C ASP A 280 -13.29 -25.52 -8.72
N ASP A 281 -13.44 -26.76 -9.18
CA ASP A 281 -14.00 -27.14 -10.48
C ASP A 281 -15.46 -26.65 -10.55
N ASP A 282 -15.66 -25.41 -11.00
CA ASP A 282 -16.98 -24.97 -11.50
C ASP A 282 -17.18 -25.57 -12.89
N HIS A 283 -17.86 -26.72 -12.92
CA HIS A 283 -18.55 -27.23 -14.10
C HIS A 283 -19.65 -26.24 -14.51
N ASP A 284 -19.31 -25.27 -15.35
CA ASP A 284 -20.32 -24.44 -16.02
C ASP A 284 -20.85 -25.24 -17.23
N VAL A 285 -22.07 -25.75 -17.07
CA VAL A 285 -22.90 -26.34 -18.12
C VAL A 285 -23.21 -25.23 -19.11
N GLY A 286 -22.84 -25.45 -20.37
CA GLY A 286 -22.98 -24.49 -21.44
C GLY A 286 -24.42 -24.01 -21.64
N ASP A 287 -24.52 -22.77 -22.13
CA ASP A 287 -25.65 -22.37 -22.95
C ASP A 287 -25.11 -21.55 -24.13
N ASP A 288 -25.53 -22.00 -25.31
CA ASP A 288 -25.11 -21.54 -26.62
C ASP A 288 -25.72 -20.18 -27.00
N ASP A 289 -25.24 -19.66 -28.13
CA ASP A 289 -25.80 -18.62 -28.99
C ASP A 289 -25.27 -17.18 -28.82
N VAL A 290 -24.34 -16.82 -29.73
CA VAL A 290 -24.65 -15.92 -30.86
C VAL A 290 -23.50 -15.98 -31.87
N ALA A 291 -23.84 -16.42 -33.08
CA ALA A 291 -22.97 -16.47 -34.25
C ALA A 291 -22.64 -15.09 -34.80
N THR A 292 -21.40 -14.89 -35.30
CA THR A 292 -21.21 -14.13 -36.55
C THR A 292 -19.86 -14.43 -37.24
N LEU A 293 -20.01 -15.06 -38.41
CA LEU A 293 -19.28 -14.89 -39.69
C LEU A 293 -17.75 -14.92 -39.72
N GLY A 294 -17.24 -16.02 -40.29
CA GLY A 294 -15.87 -16.15 -40.76
C GLY A 294 -15.60 -15.43 -42.08
N VAL A 295 -14.34 -15.04 -42.25
CA VAL A 295 -13.69 -14.85 -43.55
C VAL A 295 -12.31 -15.52 -43.47
N SER A 296 -12.12 -16.53 -44.32
CA SER A 296 -10.88 -17.26 -44.55
C SER A 296 -9.93 -16.51 -45.47
N GLY A 297 -8.63 -16.52 -45.17
CA GLY A 297 -7.56 -16.07 -46.07
C GLY A 297 -6.19 -16.56 -45.60
N SER A 298 -5.44 -17.20 -46.50
CA SER A 298 -4.28 -18.07 -46.25
C SER A 298 -2.92 -17.36 -46.37
N ALA A 299 -1.97 -17.84 -45.56
CA ALA A 299 -0.51 -18.02 -45.76
C ALA A 299 0.49 -16.85 -45.99
N ALA A 300 1.59 -16.98 -45.20
CA ALA A 300 3.02 -16.74 -45.50
C ALA A 300 3.70 -15.41 -45.10
N GLY A 301 4.71 -15.53 -44.21
CA GLY A 301 6.06 -14.95 -44.41
C GLY A 301 6.51 -13.69 -43.65
N ALA A 302 7.11 -13.88 -42.45
CA ALA A 302 8.16 -13.06 -41.76
C ALA A 302 7.87 -11.57 -41.39
N PRO A 303 8.68 -10.88 -40.54
CA PRO A 303 9.70 -11.30 -39.56
C PRO A 303 9.37 -10.90 -38.10
N SER A 304 10.23 -11.31 -37.17
CA SER A 304 10.22 -11.00 -35.73
C SER A 304 10.07 -9.50 -35.40
N LEU A 305 9.04 -9.17 -34.60
CA LEU A 305 8.97 -7.93 -33.82
C LEU A 305 9.15 -8.23 -32.32
N PRO A 306 9.84 -7.36 -31.56
CA PRO A 306 10.11 -7.60 -30.15
C PRO A 306 8.80 -7.54 -29.37
N THR A 307 8.51 -8.61 -28.63
CA THR A 307 7.39 -8.68 -27.69
C THR A 307 7.55 -7.59 -26.65
N THR A 308 6.74 -6.53 -26.78
CA THR A 308 6.40 -5.58 -25.74
C THR A 308 5.73 -6.35 -24.59
N MET A 309 6.52 -6.97 -23.73
CA MET A 309 6.09 -7.76 -22.59
C MET A 309 6.67 -7.17 -21.30
N GLU A 310 6.53 -5.86 -21.15
CA GLU A 310 6.87 -5.16 -19.92
C GLU A 310 5.74 -4.18 -19.60
N SER A 311 4.67 -4.68 -18.98
CA SER A 311 3.74 -3.81 -18.28
C SER A 311 3.06 -4.52 -17.09
N TRP A 312 3.76 -4.45 -15.96
CA TRP A 312 3.25 -4.15 -14.60
C TRP A 312 2.15 -5.08 -14.02
N ARG A 313 2.56 -6.05 -13.18
CA ARG A 313 1.71 -7.07 -12.50
C ARG A 313 1.51 -6.89 -10.98
N TRP A 314 1.93 -5.76 -10.40
CA TRP A 314 1.78 -5.39 -8.97
C TRP A 314 0.36 -5.53 -8.40
N GLN A 315 -0.61 -5.54 -9.29
CA GLN A 315 -2.05 -5.65 -9.09
C GLN A 315 -2.54 -7.01 -8.63
N MET A 316 -1.84 -8.08 -9.02
CA MET A 316 -2.13 -9.41 -8.53
C MET A 316 -1.87 -9.51 -7.02
N ALA A 317 -0.98 -8.69 -6.44
CA ALA A 317 -0.67 -8.69 -5.00
C ALA A 317 -1.90 -8.46 -4.13
N ALA A 318 -2.76 -7.50 -4.49
CA ALA A 318 -3.91 -7.09 -3.68
C ALA A 318 -5.02 -8.14 -3.72
N MET A 319 -5.26 -8.75 -4.89
CA MET A 319 -6.19 -9.88 -5.01
C MET A 319 -5.65 -11.13 -4.31
N CYS A 320 -4.35 -11.41 -4.44
CA CYS A 320 -3.70 -12.53 -3.75
C CYS A 320 -3.69 -12.33 -2.23
N ALA A 321 -3.62 -11.09 -1.74
CA ALA A 321 -3.76 -10.79 -0.31
C ALA A 321 -5.20 -11.07 0.19
N ALA A 322 -6.22 -10.71 -0.59
CA ALA A 322 -7.61 -11.05 -0.27
C ALA A 322 -7.88 -12.56 -0.32
N GLU A 323 -7.31 -13.27 -1.30
CA GLU A 323 -7.36 -14.74 -1.38
C GLU A 323 -6.55 -15.41 -0.26
N LEU A 324 -5.40 -14.85 0.13
CA LEU A 324 -4.60 -15.31 1.27
C LEU A 324 -5.36 -15.14 2.60
N LEU A 325 -6.10 -14.05 2.80
CA LEU A 325 -6.98 -13.88 3.95
C LEU A 325 -8.04 -14.98 4.00
N GLN A 326 -8.68 -15.26 2.86
CA GLN A 326 -9.68 -16.30 2.74
C GLN A 326 -9.09 -17.71 3.02
N ALA A 327 -7.87 -17.98 2.56
CA ALA A 327 -7.15 -19.23 2.84
C ALA A 327 -6.66 -19.35 4.29
N LEU A 328 -6.38 -18.23 4.96
CA LEU A 328 -5.96 -18.19 6.36
C LEU A 328 -7.16 -18.12 7.34
N GLY A 329 -8.39 -18.00 6.84
CA GLY A 329 -9.59 -17.91 7.66
C GLY A 329 -9.68 -16.64 8.51
N ILE A 330 -9.09 -15.54 8.04
CA ILE A 330 -9.05 -14.23 8.71
C ILE A 330 -9.95 -13.23 7.98
#